data_AF-A0A4Z2EJK6-F1
#
_entry.id   AF-A0A4Z2EJK6-F1
#
_cell.length_a   1.000
_cell.length_b   1.000
_cell.length_c   1.000
_cell.angle_alpha   90.00
_cell.angle_beta   90.00
_cell.angle_gamma   90.00
#
_symmetry.space_group_name_H-M   'P 1'
#
loop_
_entity.id
_entity.type
_entity.pdbx_description
1 polymer ?
#
loop_
_entity_poly.entity_id
_entity_poly.type
_entity_poly.pdbx_seq_one_letter_code
_entity_poly.pdbx_strand_id
1 'polypeptide(L)'
;MLPPTASVADALARYEAAFQGSCEGGKYACAPLPPYLEAEQPDTMEMEEEEEPKRPLHDLCFHLLKLYSDRHYGLQQLLDPLSVTWQRLDYRLSWHLWSVLQALAFGHLSAARCGLLHASYAALLESAGLWHMAVFILLHIPDHSQRERAVRAMLTLHCCLQETDESLRRERFLTERLLIPGQWLHEAKAIRARSAGDRHREALHLYRAGLWSRCHRLLIRHLASDCIINDNHDYLLEFLEGLAVPERSATIQDWDTAGGVYLDYIRVTKTLQDVQQVETSGYALERLHADVTSLCSRIELLPCSSARDRLAQSEMAKRVANILRVVLRLQLGASDSLAVPLARLAPHIGRLPMPEDYALEELRGLTQAYLRQLIVGQ
;
A
#
# COMPACT_ATOMS: atom_id res chain seq x y z
N MET A 1 -53.08 34.46 22.37
CA MET A 1 -52.12 34.11 23.45
C MET A 1 -52.18 32.61 23.72
N LEU A 2 -51.04 31.95 23.93
CA LEU A 2 -50.96 30.54 24.36
C LEU A 2 -51.03 30.46 25.89
N PRO A 3 -51.64 29.40 26.47
CA PRO A 3 -51.57 29.17 27.91
C PRO A 3 -50.13 28.83 28.35
N PRO A 4 -49.76 29.08 29.62
CA PRO A 4 -48.42 28.77 30.13
C PRO A 4 -48.11 27.26 30.18
N THR A 5 -49.12 26.41 30.02
CA THR A 5 -48.99 24.94 29.90
C THR A 5 -48.79 24.46 28.45
N ALA A 6 -48.79 25.37 27.48
CA ALA A 6 -48.60 25.01 26.08
C ALA A 6 -47.19 24.45 25.84
N SER A 7 -47.11 23.39 25.04
CA SER A 7 -45.84 22.81 24.65
C SER A 7 -45.13 23.65 23.58
N VAL A 8 -43.84 23.39 23.38
CA VAL A 8 -43.07 23.98 22.26
C VAL A 8 -43.71 23.62 20.90
N ALA A 9 -44.29 22.44 20.78
CA ALA A 9 -45.00 22.00 19.58
C ALA A 9 -46.25 22.86 19.29
N ASP A 10 -47.02 23.19 20.34
CA ASP A 10 -48.21 24.04 20.21
C ASP A 10 -47.84 25.48 19.80
N ALA A 11 -46.71 25.98 20.32
CA ALA A 11 -46.17 27.28 19.94
C ALA A 11 -45.73 27.29 18.48
N LEU A 12 -45.02 26.25 18.04
CA LEU A 12 -44.55 26.12 16.67
C LEU A 12 -45.71 26.00 15.68
N ALA A 13 -46.73 25.19 15.98
CA ALA A 13 -47.91 25.04 15.12
C ALA A 13 -48.66 26.37 14.92
N ARG A 14 -48.77 27.21 15.96
CA ARG A 14 -49.37 28.55 15.82
C ARG A 14 -48.50 29.50 15.00
N TYR A 15 -47.18 29.43 15.16
CA TYR A 15 -46.26 30.20 14.32
C TYR A 15 -46.37 29.79 12.84
N GLU A 16 -46.46 28.50 12.55
CA GLU A 16 -46.68 27.99 11.19
C GLU A 16 -47.96 28.50 10.57
N ALA A 17 -49.07 28.40 11.30
CA ALA A 17 -50.35 28.92 10.84
C ALA A 17 -50.31 30.44 10.60
N ALA A 18 -49.48 31.18 11.35
CA ALA A 18 -49.32 32.62 11.25
C ALA A 18 -48.56 33.06 9.98
N PHE A 19 -47.47 32.38 9.61
CA PHE A 19 -46.70 32.73 8.41
C PHE A 19 -47.27 32.11 7.13
N GLN A 20 -47.93 30.95 7.21
CA GLN A 20 -48.65 30.36 6.07
C GLN A 20 -49.93 31.11 5.74
N GLY A 21 -50.48 31.87 6.69
CA GLY A 21 -51.71 32.65 6.52
C GLY A 21 -52.98 31.82 6.65
N SER A 22 -52.90 30.65 7.27
CA SER A 22 -54.03 29.74 7.50
C SER A 22 -54.92 30.17 8.67
N CYS A 23 -54.57 31.26 9.36
CA CYS A 23 -55.37 31.85 10.44
C CYS A 23 -56.45 32.80 9.89
N GLU A 24 -57.51 33.01 10.68
CA GLU A 24 -58.62 33.94 10.35
C GLU A 24 -58.16 35.39 10.06
N GLY A 25 -56.98 35.78 10.57
CA GLY A 25 -56.36 37.10 10.37
C GLY A 25 -55.37 37.21 9.20
N GLY A 26 -55.22 36.18 8.36
CA GLY A 26 -54.25 36.17 7.26
C GLY A 26 -52.79 36.01 7.72
N LYS A 27 -51.83 36.36 6.84
CA LYS A 27 -50.38 36.28 7.13
C LYS A 27 -49.94 37.44 8.01
N TYR A 28 -49.46 37.15 9.22
CA TYR A 28 -48.97 38.19 10.15
C TYR A 28 -47.59 37.89 10.75
N ALA A 29 -46.96 36.78 10.37
CA ALA A 29 -45.59 36.43 10.75
C ALA A 29 -44.72 36.21 9.50
N CYS A 30 -43.41 36.48 9.62
CA CYS A 30 -42.44 36.20 8.57
C CYS A 30 -42.18 34.69 8.46
N ALA A 31 -41.86 34.19 7.28
CA ALA A 31 -41.39 32.82 7.12
C ALA A 31 -39.99 32.67 7.76
N PRO A 32 -39.69 31.55 8.42
CA PRO A 32 -38.37 31.30 8.99
C PRO A 32 -37.38 30.99 7.87
N LEU A 33 -36.76 32.03 7.29
CA LEU A 33 -35.80 31.91 6.20
C LEU A 33 -34.38 31.75 6.76
N PRO A 34 -33.47 31.06 6.05
CA PRO A 34 -32.06 31.04 6.41
C PRO A 34 -31.46 32.46 6.56
N PRO A 35 -30.47 32.67 7.47
CA PRO A 35 -29.95 34.00 7.79
C PRO A 35 -29.44 34.81 6.59
N TYR A 36 -28.94 34.14 5.55
CA TYR A 36 -28.46 34.80 4.34
C TYR A 36 -29.57 35.30 3.42
N LEU A 37 -30.79 34.73 3.51
CA LEU A 37 -31.97 35.20 2.77
C LEU A 37 -32.75 36.26 3.56
N GLU A 38 -32.69 36.23 4.90
CA GLU A 38 -33.29 37.28 5.74
C GLU A 38 -32.65 38.65 5.50
N ALA A 39 -31.37 38.68 5.12
CA ALA A 39 -30.65 39.91 4.80
C ALA A 39 -31.02 40.51 3.43
N GLU A 40 -31.74 39.79 2.57
CA GLU A 40 -31.94 40.11 1.15
C GLU A 40 -33.36 40.61 0.77
N GLN A 41 -34.26 40.96 1.69
CA GLN A 41 -35.59 41.50 1.30
C GLN A 41 -36.00 42.81 1.98
N PRO A 42 -36.73 43.74 1.29
CA PRO A 42 -37.33 43.65 -0.05
C PRO A 42 -37.01 44.84 -1.00
N ASP A 43 -36.66 44.58 -2.27
CA ASP A 43 -37.00 45.49 -3.40
C ASP A 43 -36.67 44.90 -4.80
N THR A 44 -36.01 43.74 -4.90
CA THR A 44 -35.54 43.21 -6.22
C THR A 44 -36.00 41.80 -6.59
N MET A 45 -36.86 41.14 -5.82
CA MET A 45 -37.29 39.76 -6.12
C MET A 45 -38.69 39.68 -6.74
N GLU A 46 -39.07 40.64 -7.58
CA GLU A 46 -40.08 40.36 -8.60
C GLU A 46 -39.35 39.79 -9.83
N MET A 47 -39.74 38.58 -10.21
CA MET A 47 -39.41 37.90 -11.48
C MET A 47 -38.06 37.17 -11.56
N GLU A 48 -37.99 35.95 -11.01
CA GLU A 48 -37.40 34.81 -11.75
C GLU A 48 -38.24 33.55 -11.45
N GLU A 49 -39.25 33.31 -12.29
CA GLU A 49 -39.95 32.03 -12.37
C GLU A 49 -39.05 31.02 -13.10
N GLU A 50 -38.30 30.18 -12.36
CA GLU A 50 -37.72 28.95 -12.94
C GLU A 50 -37.83 27.73 -12.00
N GLU A 51 -38.73 26.84 -12.45
CA GLU A 51 -38.74 25.38 -12.46
C GLU A 51 -38.46 24.55 -11.18
N GLU A 52 -39.29 23.51 -11.06
CA GLU A 52 -39.53 22.53 -9.99
C GLU A 52 -40.30 23.03 -8.76
N PRO A 53 -41.22 22.22 -8.16
CA PRO A 53 -41.88 22.56 -6.90
C PRO A 53 -40.83 22.49 -5.78
N LYS A 54 -39.99 23.52 -5.68
CA LYS A 54 -38.95 23.65 -4.66
C LYS A 54 -39.67 23.73 -3.32
N ARG A 55 -39.56 22.66 -2.53
CA ARG A 55 -40.02 22.63 -1.13
C ARG A 55 -39.48 23.89 -0.43
N PRO A 56 -40.29 24.59 0.38
CA PRO A 56 -39.87 25.84 1.00
C PRO A 56 -38.61 25.63 1.85
N LEU A 57 -37.58 26.42 1.57
CA LEU A 57 -36.33 26.46 2.33
C LEU A 57 -36.59 27.18 3.65
N HIS A 58 -36.21 26.56 4.76
CA HIS A 58 -36.32 27.17 6.07
C HIS A 58 -34.97 27.12 6.79
N ASP A 59 -34.83 27.96 7.81
CA ASP A 59 -33.64 27.98 8.67
C ASP A 59 -33.47 26.68 9.48
N LEU A 60 -32.22 26.35 9.79
CA LEU A 60 -31.83 25.27 10.69
C LEU A 60 -32.56 25.30 12.03
N CYS A 61 -32.66 26.47 12.66
CA CYS A 61 -33.23 26.58 14.00
C CYS A 61 -34.70 26.15 13.98
N PHE A 62 -35.43 26.52 12.93
CA PHE A 62 -36.80 26.10 12.71
C PHE A 62 -36.90 24.58 12.50
N HIS A 63 -36.01 24.00 11.69
CA HIS A 63 -35.96 22.55 11.50
C HIS A 63 -35.64 21.79 12.80
N LEU A 64 -34.77 22.34 13.67
CA LEU A 64 -34.46 21.75 14.97
C LEU A 64 -35.65 21.81 15.94
N LEU A 65 -36.40 22.92 15.95
CA LEU A 65 -37.63 23.03 16.74
C LEU A 65 -38.71 22.04 16.26
N LYS A 66 -38.78 21.81 14.94
CA LYS A 66 -39.63 20.75 14.37
C LYS A 66 -39.21 19.37 14.81
N LEU A 67 -37.92 19.06 14.77
CA LEU A 67 -37.39 17.77 15.23
C LEU A 67 -37.62 17.55 16.73
N TYR A 68 -37.55 18.62 17.54
CA TYR A 68 -37.87 18.56 18.96
C TYR A 68 -39.35 18.27 19.21
N SER A 69 -40.22 18.84 18.38
CA SER A 69 -41.68 18.69 18.48
C SER A 69 -42.17 17.35 17.92
N ASP A 70 -41.59 16.87 16.82
CA ASP A 70 -41.85 15.58 16.20
C ASP A 70 -40.54 14.83 15.93
N ARG A 71 -40.36 13.71 16.65
CA ARG A 71 -39.17 12.86 16.52
C ARG A 71 -39.06 12.18 15.16
N HIS A 72 -40.15 12.07 14.40
CA HIS A 72 -40.16 11.48 13.06
C HIS A 72 -39.93 12.50 11.95
N TYR A 73 -39.68 13.76 12.30
CA TYR A 73 -39.41 14.82 11.33
C TYR A 73 -38.21 14.46 10.45
N GLY A 74 -38.35 14.64 9.13
CA GLY A 74 -37.35 14.23 8.16
C GLY A 74 -36.04 15.03 8.29
N LEU A 75 -34.93 14.34 8.59
CA LEU A 75 -33.60 14.95 8.73
C LEU A 75 -33.00 15.50 7.44
N GLN A 76 -33.58 15.14 6.28
CA GLN A 76 -33.02 15.52 4.99
C GLN A 76 -32.96 17.04 4.80
N GLN A 77 -34.02 17.76 5.18
CA GLN A 77 -34.06 19.22 5.04
C GLN A 77 -33.18 19.91 6.08
N LEU A 78 -33.17 19.35 7.30
CA LEU A 78 -32.37 19.83 8.42
C LEU A 78 -30.87 19.75 8.13
N LEU A 79 -30.41 18.74 7.40
CA LEU A 79 -28.99 18.55 7.09
C LEU A 79 -28.58 19.12 5.72
N ASP A 80 -29.50 19.78 5.01
CA ASP A 80 -29.20 20.46 3.76
C ASP A 80 -28.34 21.72 4.04
N PRO A 81 -27.17 21.89 3.42
CA PRO A 81 -26.32 23.08 3.63
C PRO A 81 -27.03 24.41 3.36
N LEU A 82 -28.06 24.40 2.50
CA LEU A 82 -28.88 25.58 2.19
C LEU A 82 -29.73 26.07 3.38
N SER A 83 -29.91 25.26 4.43
CA SER A 83 -30.57 25.72 5.65
C SER A 83 -29.74 26.72 6.47
N VAL A 84 -28.45 26.87 6.13
CA VAL A 84 -27.47 27.68 6.90
C VAL A 84 -26.79 28.72 6.03
N THR A 85 -26.34 28.29 4.85
CA THR A 85 -25.43 29.03 4.01
C THR A 85 -25.92 28.96 2.57
N TRP A 86 -25.61 29.99 1.79
CA TRP A 86 -25.88 29.99 0.35
C TRP A 86 -25.02 28.96 -0.42
N GLN A 87 -23.98 28.42 0.22
CA GLN A 87 -23.03 27.48 -0.38
C GLN A 87 -23.57 26.05 -0.34
N ARG A 88 -24.08 25.56 -1.49
CA ARG A 88 -24.65 24.21 -1.67
C ARG A 88 -23.69 23.04 -1.35
N LEU A 89 -22.40 23.33 -1.24
CA LEU A 89 -21.36 22.33 -0.99
C LEU A 89 -20.81 22.39 0.44
N ASP A 90 -21.22 23.35 1.28
CA ASP A 90 -20.68 23.49 2.64
C ASP A 90 -21.35 22.54 3.64
N TYR A 91 -20.92 21.28 3.62
CA TYR A 91 -21.44 20.24 4.51
C TYR A 91 -20.78 20.21 5.90
N ARG A 92 -19.96 21.21 6.26
CA ARG A 92 -19.25 21.24 7.55
C ARG A 92 -20.21 21.19 8.73
N LEU A 93 -21.15 22.12 8.78
CA LEU A 93 -22.11 22.18 9.88
C LEU A 93 -23.07 20.99 9.85
N SER A 94 -23.56 20.62 8.66
CA SER A 94 -24.43 19.45 8.48
C SER A 94 -23.80 18.17 9.03
N TRP A 95 -22.51 17.95 8.79
CA TRP A 95 -21.82 16.76 9.29
C TRP A 95 -21.68 16.75 10.82
N HIS A 96 -21.30 17.87 11.42
CA HIS A 96 -21.20 17.99 12.88
C HIS A 96 -22.57 17.85 13.55
N LEU A 97 -23.60 18.46 12.97
CA LEU A 97 -24.97 18.35 13.45
C LEU A 97 -25.46 16.91 13.39
N TRP A 98 -25.23 16.21 12.28
CA TRP A 98 -25.53 14.79 12.17
C TRP A 98 -24.83 13.95 13.24
N SER A 99 -23.56 14.23 13.52
CA SER A 99 -22.79 13.52 14.55
C SER A 99 -23.40 13.68 15.96
N VAL A 100 -23.88 14.89 16.28
CA VAL A 100 -24.59 15.16 17.54
C VAL A 100 -25.96 14.47 17.57
N LEU A 101 -26.72 14.54 16.47
CA LEU A 101 -28.04 13.88 16.37
C LEU A 101 -27.93 12.37 16.51
N GLN A 102 -26.89 11.76 15.94
CA GLN A 102 -26.61 10.34 16.08
C GLN A 102 -26.31 9.97 17.55
N ALA A 103 -25.57 10.82 18.28
CA ALA A 103 -25.31 10.63 19.70
C ALA A 103 -26.59 10.77 20.56
N LEU A 104 -27.56 11.55 20.11
CA LEU A 104 -28.89 11.67 20.70
C LEU A 104 -29.86 10.55 20.26
N ALA A 105 -29.36 9.50 19.60
CA ALA A 105 -30.10 8.34 19.11
C ALA A 105 -31.10 8.62 17.96
N PHE A 106 -30.92 9.69 17.20
CA PHE A 106 -31.62 9.87 15.92
C PHE A 106 -30.90 9.07 14.82
N GLY A 107 -31.60 8.14 14.19
CA GLY A 107 -31.02 7.18 13.24
C GLY A 107 -31.77 7.04 11.91
N HIS A 108 -32.76 7.88 11.63
CA HIS A 108 -33.66 7.75 10.48
C HIS A 108 -33.14 8.39 9.18
N LEU A 109 -31.84 8.70 9.11
CA LEU A 109 -31.19 9.14 7.87
C LEU A 109 -30.80 7.93 7.01
N SER A 110 -31.09 7.98 5.71
CA SER A 110 -30.72 6.88 4.81
C SER A 110 -29.21 6.75 4.66
N ALA A 111 -28.71 5.52 4.49
CA ALA A 111 -27.28 5.25 4.35
C ALA A 111 -26.64 6.02 3.18
N ALA A 112 -27.37 6.21 2.07
CA ALA A 112 -26.92 7.01 0.93
C ALA A 112 -26.69 8.48 1.29
N ARG A 113 -27.56 9.06 2.13
CA ARG A 113 -27.42 10.45 2.60
C ARG A 113 -26.31 10.59 3.62
N CYS A 114 -26.16 9.64 4.55
CA CYS A 114 -24.99 9.58 5.42
C CYS A 114 -23.69 9.55 4.60
N GLY A 115 -23.63 8.66 3.60
CA GLY A 115 -22.49 8.55 2.69
C GLY A 115 -22.19 9.85 1.96
N LEU A 116 -23.21 10.55 1.47
CA LEU A 116 -23.06 11.88 0.86
C LEU A 116 -22.44 12.89 1.84
N LEU A 117 -22.92 12.96 3.08
CA LEU A 117 -22.38 13.87 4.11
C LEU A 117 -20.91 13.58 4.42
N HIS A 118 -20.54 12.31 4.58
CA HIS A 118 -19.16 11.91 4.82
C HIS A 118 -18.26 12.25 3.62
N ALA A 119 -18.71 11.92 2.40
CA ALA A 119 -17.95 12.14 1.18
C ALA A 119 -17.78 13.63 0.86
N SER A 120 -18.84 14.43 0.99
CA SER A 120 -18.79 15.86 0.69
C SER A 120 -17.90 16.62 1.68
N TYR A 121 -18.00 16.32 2.97
CA TYR A 121 -17.14 16.96 3.96
C TYR A 121 -15.67 16.49 3.84
N ALA A 122 -15.45 15.20 3.57
CA ALA A 122 -14.10 14.71 3.27
C ALA A 122 -13.48 15.41 2.06
N ALA A 123 -14.25 15.58 0.97
CA ALA A 123 -13.78 16.30 -0.23
C ALA A 123 -13.46 17.78 0.04
N LEU A 124 -14.23 18.45 0.92
CA LEU A 124 -13.92 19.81 1.36
C LEU A 124 -12.61 19.89 2.15
N LEU A 125 -12.32 18.91 3.00
CA LEU A 125 -11.07 18.87 3.76
C LEU A 125 -9.88 18.53 2.87
N GLU A 126 -10.10 17.65 1.89
CA GLU A 126 -9.12 17.33 0.85
C GLU A 126 -8.74 18.56 0.03
N SER A 127 -9.72 19.34 -0.45
CA SER A 127 -9.47 20.56 -1.23
C SER A 127 -8.76 21.66 -0.42
N ALA A 128 -8.96 21.68 0.90
CA ALA A 128 -8.22 22.54 1.82
C ALA A 128 -6.80 22.03 2.15
N GLY A 129 -6.37 20.88 1.60
CA GLY A 129 -5.06 20.27 1.85
C GLY A 129 -4.97 19.48 3.16
N LEU A 130 -6.07 19.34 3.90
CA LEU A 130 -6.20 18.62 5.17
C LEU A 130 -6.68 17.17 4.96
N TRP A 131 -6.06 16.47 4.02
CA TRP A 131 -6.45 15.09 3.67
C TRP A 131 -6.41 14.10 4.84
N HIS A 132 -5.52 14.30 5.82
CA HIS A 132 -5.45 13.45 7.03
C HIS A 132 -6.71 13.59 7.89
N MET A 133 -7.35 14.76 7.90
CA MET A 133 -8.66 14.98 8.52
C MET A 133 -9.80 14.44 7.66
N ALA A 134 -9.67 14.48 6.33
CA ALA A 134 -10.62 13.82 5.43
C ALA A 134 -10.71 12.32 5.74
N VAL A 135 -9.57 11.66 6.00
CA VAL A 135 -9.54 10.26 6.44
C VAL A 135 -10.32 10.05 7.73
N PHE A 136 -10.18 10.94 8.72
CA PHE A 136 -10.98 10.89 9.95
C PHE A 136 -12.48 10.93 9.66
N ILE A 137 -12.94 11.81 8.77
CA ILE A 137 -14.36 11.88 8.38
C ILE A 137 -14.82 10.57 7.70
N LEU A 138 -14.01 10.02 6.80
CA LEU A 138 -14.32 8.77 6.09
C LEU A 138 -14.37 7.55 7.03
N LEU A 139 -13.66 7.57 8.16
CA LEU A 139 -13.74 6.51 9.18
C LEU A 139 -15.13 6.40 9.83
N HIS A 140 -15.96 7.44 9.75
CA HIS A 140 -17.32 7.42 10.28
C HIS A 140 -18.33 6.74 9.34
N ILE A 141 -17.92 6.33 8.14
CA ILE A 141 -18.78 5.56 7.23
C ILE A 141 -19.14 4.23 7.91
N PRO A 142 -20.44 3.88 8.03
CA PRO A 142 -20.86 2.69 8.77
C PRO A 142 -20.44 1.39 8.07
N ASP A 143 -20.58 1.32 6.75
CA ASP A 143 -20.20 0.15 5.96
C ASP A 143 -18.67 -0.01 5.93
N HIS A 144 -18.20 -1.13 6.48
CA HIS A 144 -16.78 -1.49 6.53
C HIS A 144 -16.13 -1.50 5.15
N SER A 145 -16.81 -2.05 4.14
CA SER A 145 -16.22 -2.23 2.81
C SER A 145 -16.01 -0.89 2.09
N GLN A 146 -16.99 0.02 2.20
CA GLN A 146 -16.90 1.38 1.67
C GLN A 146 -15.89 2.22 2.46
N ARG A 147 -15.87 2.10 3.78
CA ARG A 147 -14.90 2.78 4.66
C ARG A 147 -13.47 2.40 4.30
N GLU A 148 -13.17 1.12 4.23
CA GLU A 148 -11.85 0.60 3.85
C GLU A 148 -11.43 1.11 2.47
N ARG A 149 -12.33 1.03 1.48
CA ARG A 149 -12.06 1.50 0.12
C ARG A 149 -11.79 3.00 0.08
N ALA A 150 -12.60 3.81 0.75
CA ALA A 150 -12.46 5.26 0.75
C ALA A 150 -11.18 5.73 1.45
N VAL A 151 -10.85 5.12 2.60
CA VAL A 151 -9.60 5.41 3.33
C VAL A 151 -8.40 5.02 2.49
N ARG A 152 -8.38 3.80 1.92
CA ARG A 152 -7.26 3.39 1.06
C ARG A 152 -7.11 4.29 -0.16
N ALA A 153 -8.20 4.68 -0.81
CA ALA A 153 -8.17 5.60 -1.95
C ALA A 153 -7.52 6.95 -1.57
N MET A 154 -7.93 7.54 -0.44
CA MET A 154 -7.31 8.78 0.07
C MET A 154 -5.82 8.62 0.37
N LEU A 155 -5.42 7.52 1.02
CA LEU A 155 -4.02 7.24 1.28
C LEU A 155 -3.22 7.10 -0.02
N THR A 156 -3.74 6.37 -1.02
CA THR A 156 -3.04 6.18 -2.32
C THR A 156 -2.84 7.48 -3.10
N LEU A 157 -3.72 8.45 -2.94
CA LEU A 157 -3.63 9.74 -3.62
C LEU A 157 -2.64 10.70 -2.96
N HIS A 158 -2.63 10.74 -1.62
CA HIS A 158 -1.93 11.78 -0.85
C HIS A 158 -0.65 11.32 -0.17
N CYS A 159 -0.40 10.00 -0.03
CA CYS A 159 0.85 9.51 0.55
C CYS A 159 2.02 9.80 -0.40
N CYS A 160 2.93 10.66 0.05
CA CYS A 160 4.14 11.00 -0.68
C CYS A 160 5.25 9.97 -0.44
N LEU A 161 6.15 9.84 -1.42
CA LEU A 161 7.40 9.06 -1.26
C LEU A 161 8.46 9.82 -0.49
N GLN A 162 8.42 11.15 -0.52
CA GLN A 162 9.35 12.00 0.21
C GLN A 162 8.91 12.10 1.68
N GLU A 163 9.84 11.75 2.57
CA GLU A 163 9.66 11.88 4.01
C GLU A 163 10.03 13.31 4.40
N THR A 164 9.02 14.18 4.47
CA THR A 164 9.13 15.53 5.05
C THR A 164 8.62 15.49 6.49
N ASP A 165 9.04 16.44 7.32
CA ASP A 165 8.55 16.50 8.71
C ASP A 165 7.02 16.56 8.80
N GLU A 166 6.39 17.25 7.84
CA GLU A 166 4.95 17.35 7.75
C GLU A 166 4.29 16.04 7.33
N SER A 167 4.87 15.29 6.37
CA SER A 167 4.34 13.98 5.99
C SER A 167 4.47 12.98 7.14
N LEU A 168 5.60 12.97 7.85
CA LEU A 168 5.82 12.12 9.03
C LEU A 168 4.84 12.45 10.16
N ARG A 169 4.57 13.73 10.43
CA ARG A 169 3.56 14.14 11.44
C ARG A 169 2.16 13.63 11.07
N ARG A 170 1.76 13.75 9.81
CA ARG A 170 0.47 13.24 9.32
C ARG A 170 0.39 11.73 9.39
N GLU A 171 1.45 11.02 9.02
CA GLU A 171 1.52 9.56 9.13
C GLU A 171 1.41 9.07 10.57
N ARG A 172 2.13 9.72 11.51
CA ARG A 172 2.01 9.42 12.94
C ARG A 172 0.59 9.68 13.46
N PHE A 173 -0.05 10.76 13.04
CA PHE A 173 -1.45 11.02 13.40
C PHE A 173 -2.37 9.88 12.93
N LEU A 174 -2.18 9.37 11.71
CA LEU A 174 -2.97 8.29 11.15
C LEU A 174 -2.74 6.96 11.88
N THR A 175 -1.50 6.61 12.21
CA THR A 175 -1.17 5.33 12.86
C THR A 175 -1.40 5.35 14.36
N GLU A 176 -1.03 6.43 15.06
CA GLU A 176 -1.07 6.49 16.53
C GLU A 176 -2.44 6.94 17.06
N ARG A 177 -3.10 7.91 16.39
CA ARG A 177 -4.39 8.43 16.87
C ARG A 177 -5.58 7.75 16.19
N LEU A 178 -5.54 7.61 14.87
CA LEU A 178 -6.63 7.00 14.10
C LEU A 178 -6.51 5.48 13.99
N LEU A 179 -5.39 4.91 14.46
CA LEU A 179 -5.14 3.46 14.51
C LEU A 179 -5.24 2.79 13.13
N ILE A 180 -4.88 3.51 12.07
CA ILE A 180 -4.86 2.97 10.72
C ILE A 180 -3.67 2.00 10.59
N PRO A 181 -3.87 0.81 10.02
CA PRO A 181 -2.77 -0.14 9.82
C PRO A 181 -1.62 0.46 9.01
N GLY A 182 -0.40 0.42 9.55
CA GLY A 182 0.81 0.90 8.85
C GLY A 182 1.03 0.22 7.50
N GLN A 183 0.53 -1.00 7.34
CA GLN A 183 0.55 -1.74 6.08
C GLN A 183 -0.13 -0.97 4.94
N TRP A 184 -1.25 -0.27 5.20
CA TRP A 184 -1.99 0.47 4.17
C TRP A 184 -1.23 1.71 3.71
N LEU A 185 -0.49 2.36 4.62
CA LEU A 185 0.39 3.48 4.25
C LEU A 185 1.53 3.00 3.35
N HIS A 186 2.15 1.87 3.69
CA HIS A 186 3.20 1.29 2.87
C HIS A 186 2.67 0.77 1.52
N GLU A 187 1.46 0.21 1.47
CA GLU A 187 0.81 -0.16 0.21
C GLU A 187 0.59 1.07 -0.69
N ALA A 188 0.09 2.18 -0.13
CA ALA A 188 -0.08 3.43 -0.86
C ALA A 188 1.26 3.97 -1.40
N LYS A 189 2.30 3.99 -0.56
CA LYS A 189 3.66 4.39 -0.98
C LYS A 189 4.22 3.47 -2.07
N ALA A 190 3.98 2.16 -2.00
CA ALA A 190 4.41 1.22 -3.04
C ALA A 190 3.76 1.54 -4.40
N ILE A 191 2.45 1.81 -4.42
CA ILE A 191 1.73 2.19 -5.65
C ILE A 191 2.30 3.50 -6.23
N ARG A 192 2.62 4.48 -5.37
CA ARG A 192 3.24 5.74 -5.78
C ARG A 192 4.64 5.53 -6.36
N ALA A 193 5.47 4.69 -5.71
CA ALA A 193 6.82 4.33 -6.20
C ALA A 193 6.76 3.69 -7.59
N ARG A 194 5.81 2.78 -7.79
CA ARG A 194 5.54 2.17 -9.09
C ARG A 194 5.21 3.21 -10.15
N SER A 195 4.34 4.18 -9.83
CA SER A 195 3.97 5.26 -10.76
C SER A 195 5.14 6.20 -11.09
N ALA A 196 6.07 6.38 -10.16
CA ALA A 196 7.28 7.17 -10.35
C ALA A 196 8.41 6.39 -11.06
N GLY A 197 8.24 5.09 -11.28
CA GLY A 197 9.25 4.21 -11.87
C GLY A 197 10.39 3.81 -10.93
N ASP A 198 10.30 4.15 -9.63
CA ASP A 198 11.32 3.82 -8.63
C ASP A 198 11.07 2.42 -8.05
N ARG A 199 11.68 1.43 -8.68
CA ARG A 199 11.50 0.00 -8.35
C ARG A 199 12.11 -0.39 -7.00
N HIS A 200 13.17 0.30 -6.56
CA HIS A 200 13.82 0.04 -5.28
C HIS A 200 12.92 0.44 -4.11
N ARG A 201 12.34 1.65 -4.18
CA ARG A 201 11.37 2.08 -3.16
C ARG A 201 10.07 1.28 -3.23
N GLU A 202 9.64 0.88 -4.42
CA GLU A 202 8.48 -0.02 -4.57
C GLU A 202 8.72 -1.34 -3.83
N ALA A 203 9.88 -1.99 -4.03
CA ALA A 203 10.24 -3.23 -3.34
C ALA A 203 10.24 -3.06 -1.81
N LEU A 204 10.87 -1.99 -1.31
CA LEU A 204 10.96 -1.68 0.12
C LEU A 204 9.58 -1.50 0.75
N HIS A 205 8.69 -0.74 0.10
CA HIS A 205 7.36 -0.50 0.62
C HIS A 205 6.45 -1.72 0.50
N LEU A 206 6.57 -2.53 -0.55
CA LEU A 206 5.86 -3.82 -0.65
C LEU A 206 6.28 -4.79 0.45
N TYR A 207 7.58 -4.83 0.77
CA TYR A 207 8.10 -5.62 1.88
C TYR A 207 7.52 -5.16 3.22
N ARG A 208 7.53 -3.86 3.51
CA ARG A 208 6.95 -3.30 4.74
C ARG A 208 5.42 -3.42 4.82
N ALA A 209 4.74 -3.44 3.68
CA ALA A 209 3.29 -3.67 3.60
C ALA A 209 2.89 -5.14 3.86
N GLY A 210 3.85 -6.07 3.87
CA GLY A 210 3.59 -7.51 4.02
C GLY A 210 3.08 -8.20 2.76
N LEU A 211 3.22 -7.55 1.59
CA LEU A 211 2.79 -8.11 0.30
C LEU A 211 3.92 -8.94 -0.32
N TRP A 212 4.27 -10.04 0.34
CA TRP A 212 5.47 -10.85 0.06
C TRP A 212 5.55 -11.36 -1.38
N SER A 213 4.45 -11.90 -1.92
CA SER A 213 4.40 -12.45 -3.28
C SER A 213 4.60 -11.39 -4.36
N ARG A 214 4.05 -10.18 -4.16
CA ARG A 214 4.27 -9.05 -5.07
C ARG A 214 5.69 -8.52 -4.96
N CYS A 215 6.21 -8.40 -3.74
CA CYS A 215 7.60 -7.99 -3.49
C CYS A 215 8.59 -8.96 -4.16
N HIS A 216 8.44 -10.27 -3.91
CA HIS A 216 9.26 -11.32 -4.52
C HIS A 216 9.23 -11.27 -6.05
N ARG A 217 8.04 -11.21 -6.66
CA ARG A 217 7.92 -11.13 -8.13
C ARG A 217 8.66 -9.92 -8.71
N LEU A 218 8.56 -8.76 -8.04
CA LEU A 218 9.24 -7.54 -8.45
C LEU A 218 10.76 -7.65 -8.29
N LEU A 219 11.23 -8.23 -7.18
CA LEU A 219 12.64 -8.49 -6.93
C LEU A 219 13.22 -9.38 -8.02
N ILE A 220 12.64 -10.56 -8.27
CA ILE A 220 13.15 -11.52 -9.26
C ILE A 220 13.16 -10.95 -10.66
N ARG A 221 12.10 -10.24 -11.06
CA ARG A 221 11.94 -9.76 -12.43
C ARG A 221 12.81 -8.55 -12.76
N HIS A 222 13.13 -7.71 -11.78
CA HIS A 222 13.71 -6.40 -12.07
C HIS A 222 14.92 -6.02 -11.21
N LEU A 223 15.04 -6.50 -9.97
CA LEU A 223 16.14 -6.06 -9.09
C LEU A 223 17.23 -7.12 -8.94
N ALA A 224 16.88 -8.42 -8.99
CA ALA A 224 17.82 -9.50 -8.73
C ALA A 224 18.97 -9.49 -9.74
N SER A 225 18.67 -9.42 -11.04
CA SER A 225 19.69 -9.36 -12.09
C SER A 225 20.56 -8.12 -11.99
N ASP A 226 19.96 -6.94 -11.75
CA ASP A 226 20.69 -5.68 -11.58
C ASP A 226 21.60 -5.69 -10.33
N CYS A 227 21.16 -6.29 -9.22
CA CYS A 227 21.97 -6.38 -8.00
C CYS A 227 23.17 -7.32 -8.17
N ILE A 228 23.00 -8.44 -8.89
CA ILE A 228 24.08 -9.42 -9.13
C ILE A 228 25.12 -8.87 -10.08
N ILE A 229 24.69 -8.20 -11.17
CA ILE A 229 25.61 -7.59 -12.13
C ILE A 229 26.44 -6.49 -11.47
N ASN A 230 25.84 -5.72 -10.55
CA ASN A 230 26.51 -4.62 -9.84
C ASN A 230 27.17 -5.05 -8.51
N ASP A 231 27.25 -6.36 -8.22
CA ASP A 231 27.82 -6.90 -6.98
C ASP A 231 27.20 -6.41 -5.66
N ASN A 232 26.00 -5.84 -5.70
CA ASN A 232 25.29 -5.36 -4.52
C ASN A 232 24.49 -6.49 -3.85
N HIS A 233 25.21 -7.49 -3.34
CA HIS A 233 24.60 -8.67 -2.73
C HIS A 233 23.96 -8.40 -1.36
N ASP A 234 24.47 -7.42 -0.61
CA ASP A 234 23.99 -7.12 0.75
C ASP A 234 22.56 -6.57 0.73
N TYR A 235 22.28 -5.64 -0.19
CA TYR A 235 20.93 -5.10 -0.37
C TYR A 235 19.92 -6.21 -0.69
N LEU A 236 20.27 -7.12 -1.63
CA LEU A 236 19.39 -8.23 -2.00
C LEU A 236 19.22 -9.24 -0.86
N LEU A 237 20.27 -9.47 -0.08
CA LEU A 237 20.26 -10.39 1.06
C LEU A 237 19.29 -9.94 2.15
N GLU A 238 19.26 -8.66 2.53
CA GLU A 238 18.32 -8.15 3.53
C GLU A 238 16.85 -8.46 3.18
N PHE A 239 16.47 -8.28 1.90
CA PHE A 239 15.14 -8.62 1.42
C PHE A 239 14.89 -10.12 1.41
N LEU A 240 15.82 -10.90 0.86
CA LEU A 240 15.64 -12.33 0.70
C LEU A 240 15.63 -13.08 2.04
N GLU A 241 16.45 -12.67 3.01
CA GLU A 241 16.43 -13.24 4.38
C GLU A 241 15.11 -12.96 5.07
N GLY A 242 14.59 -11.74 4.94
CA GLY A 242 13.29 -11.36 5.46
C GLY A 242 12.12 -12.13 4.82
N LEU A 243 12.27 -12.55 3.56
CA LEU A 243 11.29 -13.37 2.83
C LEU A 243 11.47 -14.88 3.06
N ALA A 244 12.67 -15.33 3.42
CA ALA A 244 13.01 -16.74 3.66
C ALA A 244 12.40 -17.31 4.95
N VAL A 245 11.83 -16.47 5.81
CA VAL A 245 11.12 -16.91 7.03
C VAL A 245 10.03 -17.91 6.64
N PRO A 246 9.96 -19.10 7.26
CA PRO A 246 9.12 -20.21 6.80
C PRO A 246 7.62 -19.86 6.71
N GLU A 247 7.13 -18.97 7.57
CA GLU A 247 5.76 -18.46 7.53
C GLU A 247 5.45 -17.66 6.26
N ARG A 248 6.46 -16.97 5.71
CA ARG A 248 6.33 -16.08 4.56
C ARG A 248 6.65 -16.82 3.26
N SER A 249 7.71 -17.61 3.23
CA SER A 249 8.14 -18.37 2.05
C SER A 249 7.06 -19.35 1.58
N ALA A 250 6.33 -19.99 2.49
CA ALA A 250 5.20 -20.87 2.14
C ALA A 250 4.05 -20.15 1.40
N THR A 251 3.92 -18.84 1.57
CA THR A 251 2.89 -18.02 0.89
C THR A 251 3.36 -17.53 -0.48
N ILE A 252 4.68 -17.55 -0.73
CA ILE A 252 5.28 -17.00 -1.95
C ILE A 252 5.28 -18.07 -3.04
N GLN A 253 4.74 -17.72 -4.21
CA GLN A 253 4.77 -18.58 -5.39
C GLN A 253 6.21 -18.69 -5.92
N ASP A 254 6.63 -19.90 -6.26
CA ASP A 254 7.94 -20.19 -6.87
C ASP A 254 9.15 -19.72 -6.05
N TRP A 255 9.00 -19.67 -4.73
CA TRP A 255 10.09 -19.28 -3.83
C TRP A 255 11.31 -20.19 -4.03
N ASP A 256 11.12 -21.51 -3.99
CA ASP A 256 12.22 -22.48 -4.05
C ASP A 256 12.94 -22.48 -5.41
N THR A 257 12.22 -22.17 -6.49
CA THR A 257 12.74 -22.15 -7.87
C THR A 257 13.51 -20.88 -8.19
N ALA A 258 13.16 -19.74 -7.57
CA ALA A 258 13.79 -18.45 -7.87
C ALA A 258 14.40 -17.77 -6.63
N GLY A 259 13.57 -17.37 -5.67
CA GLY A 259 14.02 -16.58 -4.51
C GLY A 259 15.05 -17.30 -3.65
N GLY A 260 14.81 -18.58 -3.39
CA GLY A 260 15.74 -19.45 -2.67
C GLY A 260 17.06 -19.63 -3.41
N VAL A 261 17.07 -19.72 -4.74
CA VAL A 261 18.31 -19.89 -5.53
C VAL A 261 19.22 -18.67 -5.39
N TYR A 262 18.66 -17.46 -5.48
CA TYR A 262 19.42 -16.23 -5.27
C TYR A 262 19.96 -16.12 -3.83
N LEU A 263 19.14 -16.48 -2.84
CA LEU A 263 19.54 -16.45 -1.43
C LEU A 263 20.66 -17.46 -1.15
N ASP A 264 20.52 -18.69 -1.64
CA ASP A 264 21.51 -19.75 -1.49
C ASP A 264 22.82 -19.36 -2.19
N TYR A 265 22.75 -18.75 -3.37
CA TYR A 265 23.92 -18.21 -4.08
C TYR A 265 24.65 -17.13 -3.26
N ILE A 266 23.94 -16.17 -2.68
CA ILE A 266 24.58 -15.12 -1.86
C ILE A 266 25.21 -15.73 -0.61
N ARG A 267 24.52 -16.68 0.05
CA ARG A 267 25.04 -17.38 1.23
C ARG A 267 26.31 -18.14 0.91
N VAL A 268 26.34 -18.89 -0.18
CA VAL A 268 27.52 -19.64 -0.65
C VAL A 268 28.68 -18.69 -1.00
N THR A 269 28.38 -17.52 -1.54
CA THR A 269 29.42 -16.52 -1.85
C THR A 269 30.02 -15.93 -0.57
N LYS A 270 29.20 -15.62 0.44
CA LYS A 270 29.66 -15.11 1.74
C LYS A 270 30.43 -16.17 2.53
N THR A 271 29.93 -17.39 2.60
CA THR A 271 30.61 -18.47 3.33
C THR A 271 31.97 -18.82 2.71
N LEU A 272 32.13 -18.72 1.38
CA LEU A 272 33.45 -18.87 0.77
C LEU A 272 34.42 -17.77 1.23
N GLN A 273 33.97 -16.50 1.28
CA GLN A 273 34.80 -15.40 1.75
C GLN A 273 35.25 -15.63 3.20
N ASP A 274 34.34 -16.09 4.06
CA ASP A 274 34.66 -16.42 5.45
C ASP A 274 35.66 -17.58 5.56
N VAL A 275 35.48 -18.63 4.75
CA VAL A 275 36.38 -19.81 4.68
C VAL A 275 37.78 -19.46 4.18
N GLN A 276 37.92 -18.45 3.33
CA GLN A 276 39.23 -17.97 2.88
C GLN A 276 39.95 -17.15 3.95
N GLN A 277 39.23 -16.52 4.88
CA GLN A 277 39.80 -15.68 5.93
C GLN A 277 40.09 -16.45 7.22
N VAL A 278 39.32 -17.50 7.53
CA VAL A 278 39.42 -18.29 8.76
C VAL A 278 39.79 -19.73 8.40
N GLU A 279 40.88 -20.27 8.95
CA GLU A 279 41.23 -21.69 8.82
C GLU A 279 40.06 -22.56 9.29
N THR A 280 39.31 -23.10 8.33
CA THR A 280 37.97 -23.63 8.58
C THR A 280 37.98 -25.15 8.73
N SER A 281 37.09 -25.65 9.59
CA SER A 281 36.87 -27.08 9.83
C SER A 281 36.36 -27.80 8.57
N GLY A 282 36.89 -28.99 8.26
CA GLY A 282 36.51 -29.78 7.06
C GLY A 282 35.00 -30.03 6.90
N TYR A 283 34.24 -30.10 8.00
CA TYR A 283 32.77 -30.22 7.96
C TYR A 283 32.06 -29.04 7.28
N ALA A 284 32.53 -27.80 7.50
CA ALA A 284 31.96 -26.61 6.85
C ALA A 284 32.20 -26.65 5.33
N LEU A 285 33.34 -27.21 4.93
CA LEU A 285 33.74 -27.34 3.53
C LEU A 285 32.96 -28.43 2.80
N GLU A 286 32.62 -29.54 3.47
CA GLU A 286 31.72 -30.57 2.94
C GLU A 286 30.30 -30.05 2.75
N ARG A 287 29.78 -29.28 3.71
CA ARG A 287 28.46 -28.64 3.60
C ARG A 287 28.42 -27.64 2.44
N LEU A 288 29.45 -26.80 2.34
CA LEU A 288 29.59 -25.86 1.22
C LEU A 288 29.64 -26.59 -0.14
N HIS A 289 30.33 -27.72 -0.22
CA HIS A 289 30.37 -28.54 -1.43
C HIS A 289 28.99 -29.08 -1.83
N ALA A 290 28.20 -29.55 -0.87
CA ALA A 290 26.82 -30.02 -1.12
C ALA A 290 25.92 -28.86 -1.61
N ASP A 291 26.00 -27.70 -0.98
CA ASP A 291 25.21 -26.51 -1.31
C ASP A 291 25.55 -25.99 -2.72
N VAL A 292 26.85 -25.89 -3.05
CA VAL A 292 27.34 -25.48 -4.38
C VAL A 292 26.89 -26.47 -5.46
N THR A 293 26.99 -27.77 -5.19
CA THR A 293 26.56 -28.81 -6.13
C THR A 293 25.05 -28.75 -6.41
N SER A 294 24.25 -28.51 -5.37
CA SER A 294 22.81 -28.29 -5.51
C SER A 294 22.51 -27.05 -6.36
N LEU A 295 23.19 -25.94 -6.07
CA LEU A 295 23.06 -24.68 -6.81
C LEU A 295 23.34 -24.83 -8.30
N CYS A 296 24.36 -25.61 -8.69
CA CYS A 296 24.67 -25.85 -10.10
C CYS A 296 23.47 -26.37 -10.90
N SER A 297 22.65 -27.24 -10.29
CA SER A 297 21.45 -27.79 -10.94
C SER A 297 20.26 -26.82 -10.94
N ARG A 298 20.16 -25.95 -9.94
CA ARG A 298 19.03 -25.03 -9.75
C ARG A 298 19.18 -23.73 -10.53
N ILE A 299 20.42 -23.28 -10.78
CA ILE A 299 20.70 -22.07 -11.56
C ILE A 299 20.20 -22.24 -13.01
N GLU A 300 20.26 -23.44 -13.58
CA GLU A 300 19.73 -23.73 -14.92
C GLU A 300 18.21 -23.51 -15.01
N LEU A 301 17.48 -23.77 -13.92
CA LEU A 301 16.02 -23.69 -13.86
C LEU A 301 15.49 -22.27 -13.61
N LEU A 302 16.37 -21.27 -13.49
CA LEU A 302 15.97 -19.88 -13.27
C LEU A 302 15.20 -19.32 -14.48
N PRO A 303 14.06 -18.63 -14.25
CA PRO A 303 13.30 -18.03 -15.33
C PRO A 303 14.06 -16.83 -15.92
N CYS A 304 14.54 -16.99 -17.15
CA CYS A 304 15.27 -15.95 -17.87
C CYS A 304 14.36 -15.22 -18.87
N SER A 305 13.82 -14.07 -18.45
CA SER A 305 12.91 -13.28 -19.29
C SER A 305 13.62 -12.17 -20.07
N SER A 306 14.72 -11.64 -19.53
CA SER A 306 15.48 -10.53 -20.09
C SER A 306 16.91 -10.91 -20.45
N ALA A 307 17.56 -10.09 -21.29
CA ALA A 307 18.99 -10.25 -21.57
C ALA A 307 19.85 -10.03 -20.32
N ARG A 308 19.41 -9.16 -19.39
CA ARG A 308 20.07 -8.95 -18.10
C ARG A 308 19.95 -10.17 -17.19
N ASP A 309 18.81 -10.86 -17.23
CA ASP A 309 18.60 -12.10 -16.45
C ASP A 309 19.55 -13.19 -16.94
N ARG A 310 19.72 -13.32 -18.27
CA ARG A 310 20.69 -14.25 -18.87
C ARG A 310 22.13 -13.89 -18.50
N LEU A 311 22.48 -12.59 -18.51
CA LEU A 311 23.79 -12.15 -18.06
C LEU A 311 24.03 -12.49 -16.59
N ALA A 312 23.08 -12.17 -15.71
CA ALA A 312 23.17 -12.49 -14.28
C ALA A 312 23.28 -14.00 -14.04
N GLN A 313 22.48 -14.80 -14.73
CA GLN A 313 22.55 -16.28 -14.68
C GLN A 313 23.94 -16.77 -15.10
N SER A 314 24.51 -16.21 -16.16
CA SER A 314 25.85 -16.58 -16.63
C SER A 314 26.96 -16.17 -15.64
N GLU A 315 26.82 -15.00 -14.99
CA GLU A 315 27.78 -14.52 -13.99
C GLU A 315 27.70 -15.37 -12.71
N MET A 316 26.49 -15.72 -12.26
CA MET A 316 26.29 -16.68 -11.18
C MET A 316 26.90 -18.04 -11.53
N ALA A 317 26.67 -18.55 -12.74
CA ALA A 317 27.20 -19.83 -13.19
C ALA A 317 28.74 -19.87 -13.20
N LYS A 318 29.39 -18.82 -13.74
CA LYS A 318 30.86 -18.68 -13.70
C LYS A 318 31.39 -18.64 -12.27
N ARG A 319 30.77 -17.84 -11.41
CA ARG A 319 31.18 -17.71 -10.00
C ARG A 319 31.01 -19.02 -9.25
N VAL A 320 29.88 -19.69 -9.39
CA VAL A 320 29.60 -20.97 -8.74
C VAL A 320 30.57 -22.06 -9.22
N ALA A 321 30.93 -22.09 -10.51
CA ALA A 321 31.96 -22.98 -11.03
C ALA A 321 33.34 -22.71 -10.38
N ASN A 322 33.71 -21.43 -10.24
CA ASN A 322 34.95 -21.05 -9.56
C ASN A 322 34.93 -21.41 -8.07
N ILE A 323 33.80 -21.17 -7.37
CA ILE A 323 33.62 -21.57 -5.98
C ILE A 323 33.79 -23.08 -5.84
N LEU A 324 33.16 -23.88 -6.71
CA LEU A 324 33.28 -25.34 -6.70
C LEU A 324 34.74 -25.80 -6.85
N ARG A 325 35.52 -25.16 -7.73
CA ARG A 325 36.95 -25.46 -7.88
C ARG A 325 37.73 -25.14 -6.62
N VAL A 326 37.50 -23.98 -6.02
CA VAL A 326 38.22 -23.55 -4.81
C VAL A 326 37.91 -24.50 -3.65
N VAL A 327 36.64 -24.84 -3.45
CA VAL A 327 36.21 -25.78 -2.41
C VAL A 327 36.87 -27.15 -2.60
N LEU A 328 36.86 -27.69 -3.82
CA LEU A 328 37.52 -28.98 -4.10
C LEU A 328 39.04 -28.92 -3.87
N ARG A 329 39.71 -27.82 -4.22
CA ARG A 329 41.14 -27.62 -3.94
C ARG A 329 41.43 -27.59 -2.44
N LEU A 330 40.61 -26.90 -1.67
CA LEU A 330 40.76 -26.80 -0.21
C LEU A 330 40.50 -28.15 0.47
N GLN A 331 39.56 -28.96 -0.03
CA GLN A 331 39.26 -30.29 0.52
C GLN A 331 40.42 -31.28 0.34
N LEU A 332 41.21 -31.12 -0.72
CA LEU A 332 42.28 -32.08 -1.08
C LEU A 332 43.59 -31.88 -0.32
N GLY A 333 43.74 -30.76 0.42
CA GLY A 333 44.99 -30.44 1.12
C GLY A 333 46.14 -30.10 0.17
N ALA A 334 46.98 -29.14 0.54
CA ALA A 334 47.99 -28.52 -0.33
C ALA A 334 49.23 -29.41 -0.65
N SER A 335 49.08 -30.71 -0.85
CA SER A 335 50.21 -31.60 -1.17
C SER A 335 49.95 -32.34 -2.48
N ASP A 336 50.67 -31.88 -3.51
CA ASP A 336 50.86 -32.48 -4.84
C ASP A 336 49.81 -32.21 -5.93
N SER A 337 50.08 -31.12 -6.65
CA SER A 337 50.00 -30.99 -8.12
C SER A 337 48.65 -31.19 -8.82
N LEU A 338 48.06 -30.05 -9.21
CA LEU A 338 47.37 -29.77 -10.49
C LEU A 338 46.12 -30.59 -10.88
N ALA A 339 45.77 -31.63 -10.14
CA ALA A 339 44.67 -32.52 -10.45
C ALA A 339 43.49 -32.29 -9.48
N VAL A 340 42.71 -31.22 -9.69
CA VAL A 340 41.33 -31.28 -9.18
C VAL A 340 40.68 -32.51 -9.83
N PRO A 341 39.95 -33.40 -9.11
CA PRO A 341 39.33 -34.57 -9.72
C PRO A 341 38.36 -34.12 -10.82
N LEU A 342 38.83 -34.12 -12.06
CA LEU A 342 38.10 -33.63 -13.23
C LEU A 342 36.80 -34.42 -13.42
N ALA A 343 36.79 -35.69 -13.02
CA ALA A 343 35.61 -36.55 -12.98
C ALA A 343 34.49 -36.01 -12.05
N ARG A 344 34.84 -35.28 -10.99
CA ARG A 344 33.86 -34.66 -10.08
C ARG A 344 33.44 -33.27 -10.52
N LEU A 345 34.29 -32.55 -11.26
CA LEU A 345 33.99 -31.19 -11.77
C LEU A 345 33.18 -31.21 -13.08
N ALA A 346 33.55 -32.08 -14.02
CA ALA A 346 32.99 -32.14 -15.37
C ALA A 346 31.45 -32.28 -15.43
N PRO A 347 30.78 -33.15 -14.63
CA PRO A 347 29.32 -33.28 -14.70
C PRO A 347 28.57 -32.04 -14.21
N HIS A 348 29.19 -31.21 -13.36
CA HIS A 348 28.57 -29.99 -12.84
C HIS A 348 28.85 -28.78 -13.73
N ILE A 349 30.05 -28.68 -14.30
CA ILE A 349 30.40 -27.61 -15.26
C ILE A 349 29.57 -27.72 -16.54
N GLY A 350 29.33 -28.94 -17.04
CA GLY A 350 28.53 -29.16 -18.25
C GLY A 350 27.04 -28.86 -18.12
N ARG A 351 26.52 -28.71 -16.89
CA ARG A 351 25.11 -28.38 -16.60
C ARG A 351 24.88 -26.90 -16.33
N LEU A 352 25.96 -26.14 -16.15
CA LEU A 352 25.85 -24.72 -15.85
C LEU A 352 25.58 -23.93 -17.14
N PRO A 353 24.62 -22.98 -17.14
CA PRO A 353 24.33 -22.12 -18.28
C PRO A 353 25.44 -21.06 -18.42
N MET A 354 26.59 -21.47 -18.95
CA MET A 354 27.73 -20.59 -19.21
C MET A 354 27.67 -20.05 -20.65
N PRO A 355 28.27 -18.86 -20.91
CA PRO A 355 28.48 -18.39 -22.28
C PRO A 355 29.36 -19.36 -23.06
N GLU A 356 29.12 -19.53 -24.35
CA GLU A 356 29.81 -20.51 -25.19
C GLU A 356 31.35 -20.37 -25.13
N ASP A 357 31.86 -19.14 -25.18
CA ASP A 357 33.30 -18.87 -25.11
C ASP A 357 33.92 -19.38 -23.80
N TYR A 358 33.23 -19.13 -22.67
CA TYR A 358 33.69 -19.55 -21.36
C TYR A 358 33.55 -21.06 -21.18
N ALA A 359 32.44 -21.65 -21.63
CA ALA A 359 32.25 -23.10 -21.62
C ALA A 359 33.34 -23.82 -22.43
N LEU A 360 33.73 -23.27 -23.59
CA LEU A 360 34.80 -23.80 -24.42
C LEU A 360 36.17 -23.66 -23.77
N GLU A 361 36.49 -22.52 -23.16
CA GLU A 361 37.71 -22.35 -22.37
C GLU A 361 37.79 -23.36 -21.22
N GLU A 362 36.69 -23.59 -20.52
CA GLU A 362 36.63 -24.53 -19.42
C GLU A 362 36.76 -25.98 -19.91
N LEU A 363 36.08 -26.35 -20.99
CA LEU A 363 36.24 -27.67 -21.60
C LEU A 363 37.67 -27.88 -22.12
N ARG A 364 38.31 -26.85 -22.68
CA ARG A 364 39.73 -26.90 -23.08
C ARG A 364 40.65 -27.06 -21.87
N GLY A 365 40.41 -26.33 -20.78
CA GLY A 365 41.15 -26.48 -19.54
C GLY A 365 41.00 -27.88 -18.93
N LEU A 366 39.77 -28.41 -18.89
CA LEU A 366 39.46 -29.75 -18.39
C LEU A 366 40.10 -30.83 -19.27
N THR A 367 40.02 -30.72 -20.60
CA THR A 367 40.63 -31.69 -21.53
C THR A 367 42.14 -31.67 -21.47
N GLN A 368 42.78 -30.50 -21.39
CA GLN A 368 44.23 -30.40 -21.19
C GLN A 368 44.67 -30.99 -19.85
N ALA A 369 43.92 -30.74 -18.78
CA ALA A 369 44.22 -31.31 -17.47
C ALA A 369 44.03 -32.84 -17.45
N TYR A 370 43.01 -33.35 -18.15
CA TYR A 370 42.77 -34.80 -18.28
C TYR A 370 43.87 -35.48 -19.09
N LEU A 371 44.28 -34.87 -20.20
CA LEU A 371 45.42 -35.35 -21.00
C LEU A 371 46.70 -35.37 -20.18
N ARG A 372 46.96 -34.35 -19.35
CA ARG A 372 48.12 -34.35 -18.45
C ARG A 372 48.07 -35.46 -17.39
N GLN A 373 46.88 -35.77 -16.85
CA GLN A 373 46.72 -36.90 -15.92
C GLN A 373 46.99 -38.24 -16.61
N LEU A 374 46.55 -38.42 -17.86
CA LEU A 374 46.85 -39.62 -18.64
C LEU A 374 48.34 -39.76 -18.98
N ILE A 375 49.03 -38.65 -19.21
CA ILE A 375 50.46 -38.64 -19.54
C ILE A 375 51.34 -38.89 -18.30
N VAL A 376 50.92 -38.44 -17.11
CA VAL A 376 51.64 -38.67 -15.84
C VAL A 376 51.33 -40.06 -15.25
N GLY A 377 50.25 -40.71 -15.70
CA GLY A 377 49.85 -42.06 -15.29
C GLY A 377 50.42 -43.21 -16.14
N GLN A 378 51.24 -42.91 -17.15
CA GLN A 378 52.09 -43.88 -17.88
C GLN A 378 53.53 -43.77 -17.39
#